data_AF-A0A366KTW9-F1
#
_entry.id   AF-A0A366KTW9-F1
#
_cell.length_a   1.000
_cell.length_b   1.000
_cell.length_c   1.000
_cell.angle_alpha   90.00
_cell.angle_beta   90.00
_cell.angle_gamma   90.00
#
_symmetry.space_group_name_H-M   'P 1'
#
loop_
_entity.id
_entity.type
_entity.pdbx_description
1 polymer ?
#
loop_
_entity_poly.entity_id
_entity_poly.type
_entity_poly.pdbx_seq_one_letter_code
_entity_poly.pdbx_strand_id
1 'polypeptide(L)'
;MKALVYPALAIIINFILFQSFPMAGGGASIGALLTIPLIAIISLVCSLIHYVLERKRIKTKYFQLFAIIATVLVSYFLFITDEDNTPIDIIGRMFKTARNYDKIMPVDFYLKDVSANHEKIIAAKKKFMNQLPDTAYVINVYRSIDFKTAESLGIYYKNGKPKAVNENVKIRQINRTAIMLTRIAGKDSLSFVLSPLAIKLGESRISGFPEENPKGKPENDLRLAGITPINKAITLDNEFFAYKVFYWLL
;
A
#
# COMPACT_ATOMS: atom_id res chain seq x y z
N MET A 1 11.63 -20.05 36.97
CA MET A 1 12.11 -19.46 35.69
C MET A 1 11.82 -17.95 35.75
N LYS A 2 12.74 -17.04 35.39
CA LYS A 2 12.73 -15.63 35.85
C LYS A 2 11.54 -14.82 35.27
N ALA A 3 10.80 -14.11 36.13
CA ALA A 3 9.62 -13.30 35.79
C ALA A 3 9.88 -12.20 34.73
N LEU A 4 11.14 -11.82 34.50
CA LEU A 4 11.55 -10.81 33.52
C LEU A 4 11.41 -11.25 32.04
N VAL A 5 11.08 -12.52 31.78
CA VAL A 5 10.89 -13.04 30.41
C VAL A 5 9.72 -12.35 29.71
N TYR A 6 8.63 -12.02 30.41
CA TYR A 6 7.45 -11.40 29.79
C TYR A 6 7.70 -9.96 29.28
N PRO A 7 8.25 -9.03 30.09
CA PRO A 7 8.60 -7.69 29.59
C PRO A 7 9.62 -7.73 28.44
N ALA A 8 10.62 -8.61 28.52
CA ALA A 8 11.64 -8.72 27.47
C ALA A 8 11.03 -9.19 26.14
N LEU A 9 10.15 -10.21 26.16
CA LEU A 9 9.42 -10.66 24.99
C LEU A 9 8.50 -9.57 24.43
N ALA A 10 7.76 -8.87 25.30
CA ALA A 10 6.89 -7.78 24.90
C ALA A 10 7.64 -6.67 24.13
N ILE A 11 8.84 -6.29 24.57
CA ILE A 11 9.67 -5.29 23.89
C ILE A 11 10.11 -5.81 22.51
N ILE A 12 10.58 -7.06 22.44
CA ILE A 12 11.03 -7.67 21.18
C ILE A 12 9.86 -7.77 20.18
N ILE A 13 8.68 -8.20 20.63
CA ILE A 13 7.49 -8.34 19.78
C ILE A 13 7.04 -6.98 19.25
N ASN A 14 7.01 -5.95 20.10
CA ASN A 14 6.70 -4.59 19.66
C ASN A 14 7.70 -4.11 18.61
N PHE A 15 9.00 -4.31 18.85
CA PHE A 15 10.02 -3.94 17.87
C PHE A 15 9.80 -4.63 16.51
N ILE A 16 9.47 -5.92 16.51
CA ILE A 16 9.14 -6.65 15.29
C ILE A 16 7.90 -6.04 14.60
N LEU A 17 6.86 -5.71 15.35
CA LEU A 17 5.65 -5.06 14.81
C LEU A 17 5.96 -3.71 14.15
N PHE A 18 6.76 -2.86 14.82
CA PHE A 18 7.19 -1.56 14.29
C PHE A 18 8.00 -1.69 12.99
N GLN A 19 8.83 -2.72 12.87
CA GLN A 19 9.61 -2.98 11.66
C GLN A 19 8.79 -3.69 10.56
N SER A 20 7.62 -4.24 10.91
CA SER A 20 6.83 -5.07 10.01
C SER A 20 5.74 -4.33 9.25
N PHE A 21 5.25 -3.20 9.77
CA PHE A 21 4.10 -2.49 9.20
C PHE A 21 4.28 -0.96 9.24
N PRO A 22 3.74 -0.22 8.25
CA PRO A 22 3.71 1.24 8.30
C PRO A 22 2.84 1.73 9.45
N MET A 23 3.23 2.84 10.08
CA MET A 23 2.44 3.47 11.15
C MET A 23 1.62 4.63 10.59
N ALA A 24 0.37 4.81 11.05
CA ALA A 24 -0.43 5.99 10.72
C ALA A 24 0.25 7.24 11.24
N GLY A 25 0.54 8.17 10.33
CA GLY A 25 1.13 9.46 10.64
C GLY A 25 2.60 9.36 11.03
N GLY A 26 3.40 10.32 10.55
CA GLY A 26 4.84 10.38 10.80
C GLY A 26 5.21 10.16 12.27
N GLY A 27 5.67 8.95 12.59
CA GLY A 27 6.41 8.60 13.79
C GLY A 27 5.69 8.60 15.14
N ALA A 28 4.41 8.98 15.27
CA ALA A 28 3.80 9.17 16.60
C ALA A 28 2.27 9.03 16.66
N SER A 29 1.68 7.98 16.10
CA SER A 29 0.27 7.71 16.38
C SER A 29 0.07 7.47 17.89
N ILE A 30 -0.90 8.16 18.49
CA ILE A 30 -1.28 7.99 19.90
C ILE A 30 -1.56 6.50 20.20
N GLY A 31 -2.06 5.76 19.20
CA GLY A 31 -2.25 4.31 19.27
C GLY A 31 -0.97 3.57 19.63
N ALA A 32 0.14 3.86 18.94
CA ALA A 32 1.45 3.25 19.22
C ALA A 32 2.06 3.70 20.56
N LEU A 33 1.86 4.97 20.90
CA LEU A 33 2.24 5.54 22.21
C LEU A 33 1.50 4.86 23.37
N LEU A 34 0.26 4.41 23.16
CA LEU A 34 -0.56 3.71 24.15
C LEU A 34 -0.38 2.19 24.13
N THR A 35 0.04 1.60 23.01
CA THR A 35 0.23 0.14 22.93
C THR A 35 1.39 -0.31 23.83
N ILE A 36 2.50 0.45 23.85
CA ILE A 36 3.68 0.10 24.66
C ILE A 36 3.35 0.06 26.17
N PRO A 37 2.76 1.11 26.78
CA PRO A 37 2.33 1.08 28.19
C PRO A 37 1.34 -0.05 28.49
N LEU A 38 0.35 -0.27 27.60
CA LEU A 38 -0.67 -1.29 27.85
C LEU A 38 -0.08 -2.71 27.83
N ILE A 39 0.80 -2.99 26.87
CA ILE A 39 1.50 -4.28 26.80
C ILE A 39 2.39 -4.48 28.03
N ALA A 40 3.04 -3.42 28.53
CA ALA A 40 3.83 -3.48 29.77
C ALA A 40 2.95 -3.83 30.98
N ILE A 41 1.76 -3.21 31.09
CA ILE A 41 0.78 -3.52 32.15
C ILE A 41 0.32 -4.97 32.05
N ILE A 42 -0.07 -5.45 30.86
CA ILE A 42 -0.50 -6.84 30.63
C ILE A 42 0.62 -7.81 31.00
N SER A 43 1.85 -7.53 30.59
CA SER A 43 3.03 -8.35 30.91
C SER A 43 3.28 -8.44 32.41
N LEU A 44 3.08 -7.34 33.14
CA LEU A 44 3.21 -7.27 34.58
C LEU A 44 2.10 -8.06 35.28
N VAL A 45 0.86 -7.96 34.81
CA VAL A 45 -0.27 -8.76 35.31
C VAL A 45 -0.04 -10.25 35.09
N CYS A 46 0.41 -10.67 33.89
CA CYS A 46 0.75 -12.08 33.63
C CYS A 46 1.89 -12.58 34.54
N SER A 47 2.88 -11.73 34.82
CA SER A 47 3.98 -12.05 35.74
C SER A 47 3.49 -12.25 37.17
N LEU A 48 2.59 -11.39 37.65
CA LEU A 48 1.95 -11.53 38.97
C LEU A 48 1.11 -12.80 39.08
N ILE A 49 0.30 -13.10 38.07
CA ILE A 49 -0.50 -14.34 38.04
C ILE A 49 0.41 -15.56 38.09
N HIS A 50 1.47 -15.58 37.30
CA HIS A 50 2.43 -16.69 37.33
C HIS A 50 3.05 -16.85 38.73
N TYR A 51 3.51 -15.76 39.35
CA TYR A 51 4.08 -15.80 40.69
C TYR A 51 3.11 -16.39 41.73
N VAL A 52 1.83 -16.00 41.68
CA VAL A 52 0.80 -16.55 42.59
C VAL A 52 0.55 -18.04 42.33
N LEU A 53 0.51 -18.47 41.06
CA LEU A 53 0.32 -19.89 40.71
C LEU A 53 1.52 -20.75 41.15
N GLU A 54 2.74 -20.24 41.00
CA GLU A 54 3.97 -20.89 41.47
C GLU A 54 3.96 -21.05 42.99
N ARG A 55 3.57 -19.99 43.73
CA ARG A 55 3.43 -20.04 45.20
C ARG A 55 2.39 -21.07 45.66
N LYS A 56 1.34 -21.29 44.86
CA LYS A 56 0.32 -22.32 45.10
C LYS A 56 0.71 -23.72 44.60
N ARG A 57 1.94 -23.90 44.10
CA ARG A 57 2.47 -25.16 43.54
C ARG A 57 1.64 -25.73 42.38
N ILE A 58 0.91 -24.87 41.66
CA ILE A 58 0.15 -25.27 40.47
C ILE A 58 1.14 -25.40 39.30
N LYS A 59 1.07 -26.51 38.54
CA LYS A 59 1.94 -26.70 37.37
C LYS A 59 1.54 -25.73 36.25
N THR A 60 2.43 -24.80 35.90
CA THR A 60 2.21 -23.73 34.91
C THR A 60 2.92 -23.99 33.58
N LYS A 61 3.12 -25.27 33.19
CA LYS A 61 3.95 -25.67 32.04
C LYS A 61 3.62 -24.92 30.74
N TYR A 62 2.34 -24.67 30.47
CA TYR A 62 1.89 -23.98 29.24
C TYR A 62 1.43 -22.53 29.47
N PHE A 63 1.34 -22.08 30.72
CA PHE A 63 0.85 -20.74 31.05
C PHE A 63 1.69 -19.64 30.41
N GLN A 64 3.02 -19.84 30.39
CA GLN A 64 3.95 -18.94 29.72
C GLN A 64 3.66 -18.81 28.22
N LEU A 65 3.47 -19.94 27.52
CA LEU A 65 3.22 -19.94 26.09
C LEU A 65 1.89 -19.24 25.76
N PHE A 66 0.82 -19.57 26.50
CA PHE A 66 -0.49 -18.93 26.32
C PHE A 66 -0.45 -17.42 26.59
N ALA A 67 0.26 -16.99 27.65
CA ALA A 67 0.40 -15.57 27.97
C ALA A 67 1.19 -14.81 26.90
N ILE A 68 2.25 -15.43 26.35
CA ILE A 68 3.01 -14.83 25.23
C ILE A 68 2.10 -14.71 24.00
N ILE A 69 1.40 -15.77 23.61
CA ILE A 69 0.48 -15.77 22.46
C ILE A 69 -0.60 -14.70 22.64
N ALA A 70 -1.22 -14.63 23.82
CA ALA A 70 -2.25 -13.64 24.11
C ALA A 70 -1.69 -12.20 24.02
N THR A 71 -0.49 -11.96 24.56
CA THR A 71 0.16 -10.65 24.49
C THR A 71 0.47 -10.25 23.05
N VAL A 72 0.97 -11.18 22.23
CA VAL A 72 1.18 -10.97 20.78
C VAL A 72 -0.15 -10.62 20.10
N LEU A 73 -1.18 -11.43 20.28
CA LEU A 73 -2.48 -11.22 19.64
C LEU A 73 -3.10 -9.87 20.01
N VAL A 74 -3.03 -9.48 21.28
CA VAL A 74 -3.51 -8.17 21.76
C VAL A 74 -2.71 -7.04 21.12
N SER A 75 -1.38 -7.19 20.99
CA SER A 75 -0.53 -6.20 20.32
C SER A 75 -0.91 -6.04 18.85
N TYR A 76 -1.19 -7.14 18.15
CA TYR A 76 -1.64 -7.14 16.75
C TYR A 76 -3.04 -6.54 16.56
N PHE A 77 -3.88 -6.54 17.60
CA PHE A 77 -5.23 -5.96 17.54
C PHE A 77 -5.23 -4.46 17.90
N LEU A 78 -4.40 -4.05 18.86
CA LEU A 78 -4.39 -2.69 19.39
C LEU A 78 -3.42 -1.75 18.66
N PHE A 79 -2.45 -2.30 17.93
CA PHE A 79 -1.52 -1.50 17.14
C PHE A 79 -2.23 -0.94 15.91
N ILE A 80 -2.48 0.36 15.90
CA ILE A 80 -3.03 1.05 14.73
C ILE A 80 -1.85 1.34 13.79
N THR A 81 -1.88 0.68 12.62
CA THR A 81 -0.97 0.91 11.49
C THR A 81 -1.45 2.14 10.73
N ASP A 82 -1.52 2.12 9.40
CA ASP A 82 -1.90 3.25 8.55
C ASP A 82 -3.42 3.32 8.27
N GLU A 83 -3.99 4.52 8.14
CA GLU A 83 -5.41 4.77 7.83
C GLU A 83 -6.41 3.90 8.66
N ASP A 84 -6.25 3.85 9.99
CA ASP A 84 -7.07 3.06 10.93
C ASP A 84 -7.02 1.53 10.74
N ASN A 85 -6.08 1.01 9.95
CA ASN A 85 -5.91 -0.43 9.79
C ASN A 85 -5.11 -1.03 10.94
N THR A 86 -5.38 -2.30 11.28
CA THR A 86 -4.54 -3.09 12.17
C THR A 86 -3.61 -4.02 11.38
N PRO A 87 -2.51 -4.53 11.98
CA PRO A 87 -1.69 -5.58 11.39
C PRO A 87 -2.49 -6.79 10.90
N ILE A 88 -3.58 -7.14 11.59
CA ILE A 88 -4.46 -8.25 11.23
C ILE A 88 -5.20 -7.95 9.92
N ASP A 89 -5.65 -6.72 9.72
CA ASP A 89 -6.32 -6.30 8.48
C ASP A 89 -5.38 -6.36 7.28
N ILE A 90 -4.13 -5.90 7.47
CA ILE A 90 -3.07 -5.98 6.47
C ILE A 90 -2.79 -7.45 6.11
N ILE A 91 -2.59 -8.31 7.12
CA ILE A 91 -2.37 -9.75 6.90
C ILE A 91 -3.57 -10.37 6.17
N GLY A 92 -4.81 -10.00 6.54
CA GLY A 92 -6.03 -10.44 5.86
C GLY A 92 -6.05 -10.07 4.38
N ARG A 93 -5.63 -8.84 4.04
CA ARG A 93 -5.46 -8.39 2.65
C ARG A 93 -4.34 -9.13 1.93
N MET A 94 -3.21 -9.37 2.58
CA MET A 94 -2.11 -10.17 2.02
C MET A 94 -2.61 -11.57 1.63
N PHE A 95 -3.32 -12.26 2.52
CA PHE A 95 -3.92 -13.56 2.22
C PHE A 95 -4.92 -13.50 1.07
N LYS A 96 -5.79 -12.48 1.05
CA LYS A 96 -6.78 -12.31 -0.02
C LYS A 96 -6.12 -12.08 -1.38
N THR A 97 -5.06 -11.28 -1.42
CA THR A 97 -4.26 -11.02 -2.62
C THR A 97 -3.52 -12.27 -3.08
N ALA A 98 -2.85 -12.99 -2.17
CA ALA A 98 -2.18 -14.25 -2.50
C ALA A 98 -3.14 -15.29 -3.09
N ARG A 99 -4.35 -15.42 -2.53
CA ARG A 99 -5.39 -16.32 -3.06
C ARG A 99 -5.90 -15.95 -4.45
N ASN A 100 -5.73 -14.70 -4.88
CA ASN A 100 -6.14 -14.21 -6.19
C ASN A 100 -4.94 -13.76 -7.02
N TYR A 101 -3.75 -14.34 -6.77
CA TYR A 101 -2.51 -13.95 -7.43
C TYR A 101 -2.54 -14.16 -8.96
N ASP A 102 -3.28 -15.17 -9.40
CA ASP A 102 -3.59 -15.46 -10.81
C ASP A 102 -4.28 -14.28 -11.51
N LYS A 103 -5.16 -13.56 -10.81
CA LYS A 103 -5.91 -12.41 -11.32
C LYS A 103 -5.14 -11.09 -11.30
N ILE A 104 -3.96 -11.05 -10.70
CA ILE A 104 -3.12 -9.85 -10.67
C ILE A 104 -2.63 -9.50 -12.07
N MET A 105 -2.86 -8.25 -12.46
CA MET A 105 -2.54 -7.68 -13.77
C MET A 105 -1.37 -6.69 -13.67
N PRO A 106 -0.65 -6.41 -14.79
CA PRO A 106 0.44 -5.44 -14.77
C PRO A 106 0.01 -4.04 -14.32
N VAL A 107 -1.24 -3.66 -14.62
CA VAL A 107 -1.82 -2.38 -14.21
C VAL A 107 -1.92 -2.23 -12.69
N ASP A 108 -1.99 -3.33 -11.93
CA ASP A 108 -2.10 -3.28 -10.47
C ASP A 108 -0.85 -2.68 -9.80
N PHE A 109 0.32 -2.71 -10.47
CA PHE A 109 1.54 -2.03 -10.00
C PHE A 109 1.42 -0.50 -10.01
N TYR A 110 0.46 0.03 -10.78
CA TYR A 110 0.25 1.46 -11.02
C TYR A 110 -0.95 2.01 -10.23
N LEU A 111 -1.48 1.23 -9.29
CA LEU A 111 -2.52 1.71 -8.39
C LEU A 111 -1.96 2.81 -7.49
N LYS A 112 -2.85 3.69 -7.03
CA LYS A 112 -2.51 4.72 -6.04
C LYS A 112 -1.90 4.05 -4.80
N ASP A 113 -0.79 4.62 -4.33
CA ASP A 113 -0.09 4.17 -3.13
C ASP A 113 -0.88 4.58 -1.88
N VAL A 114 -1.83 3.72 -1.51
CA VAL A 114 -2.68 3.83 -0.32
C VAL A 114 -2.83 2.45 0.30
N SER A 115 -3.13 2.41 1.60
CA SER A 115 -3.23 1.18 2.41
C SER A 115 -4.02 0.05 1.75
N ALA A 116 -5.10 0.37 1.02
CA ALA A 116 -5.95 -0.60 0.34
C ALA A 116 -5.32 -1.32 -0.87
N ASN A 117 -4.24 -0.76 -1.44
CA ASN A 117 -3.63 -1.23 -2.69
C ASN A 117 -2.24 -1.85 -2.51
N HIS A 118 -1.59 -1.64 -1.37
CA HIS A 118 -0.20 -2.03 -1.13
C HIS A 118 0.09 -3.50 -1.48
N GLU A 119 -0.76 -4.43 -1.06
CA GLU A 119 -0.54 -5.86 -1.30
C GLU A 119 -0.67 -6.19 -2.80
N LYS A 120 -1.57 -5.53 -3.52
CA LYS A 120 -1.72 -5.71 -4.98
C LYS A 120 -0.53 -5.16 -5.74
N ILE A 121 -0.01 -3.99 -5.35
CA ILE A 121 1.17 -3.36 -5.96
C ILE A 121 2.37 -4.30 -5.82
N ILE A 122 2.59 -4.86 -4.62
CA ILE A 122 3.69 -5.80 -4.35
C ILE A 122 3.51 -7.10 -5.14
N ALA A 123 2.28 -7.64 -5.20
CA ALA A 123 2.00 -8.82 -5.99
C ALA A 123 2.25 -8.60 -7.48
N ALA A 124 1.87 -7.44 -8.02
CA ALA A 124 2.13 -7.08 -9.41
C ALA A 124 3.63 -6.90 -9.68
N LYS A 125 4.35 -6.25 -8.75
CA LYS A 125 5.81 -6.13 -8.78
C LYS A 125 6.48 -7.50 -8.88
N LYS A 126 6.07 -8.46 -8.06
CA LYS A 126 6.60 -9.83 -8.05
C LYS A 126 6.32 -10.54 -9.38
N LYS A 127 5.06 -10.57 -9.79
CA LYS A 127 4.60 -11.33 -10.96
C LYS A 127 5.19 -10.83 -12.27
N PHE A 128 5.32 -9.51 -12.41
CA PHE A 128 5.72 -8.85 -13.65
C PHE A 128 7.10 -8.17 -13.55
N MET A 129 7.95 -8.59 -12.61
CA MET A 129 9.25 -7.94 -12.32
C MET A 129 10.12 -7.66 -13.56
N ASN A 130 10.13 -8.59 -14.53
CA ASN A 130 10.91 -8.50 -15.76
C ASN A 130 10.25 -7.64 -16.86
N GLN A 131 8.95 -7.39 -16.73
CA GLN A 131 8.17 -6.59 -17.68
C GLN A 131 8.06 -5.14 -17.21
N LEU A 132 8.09 -4.93 -15.90
CA LEU A 132 7.95 -3.61 -15.27
C LEU A 132 9.26 -2.82 -15.39
N PRO A 133 9.20 -1.58 -15.89
CA PRO A 133 10.34 -0.66 -15.93
C PRO A 133 10.76 -0.27 -14.51
N ASP A 134 12.01 0.17 -14.35
CA ASP A 134 12.50 0.63 -13.04
C ASP A 134 11.86 1.96 -12.64
N THR A 135 11.61 2.84 -13.61
CA THR A 135 10.92 4.12 -13.42
C THR A 135 9.68 4.20 -14.31
N ALA A 136 8.59 4.67 -13.71
CA ALA A 136 7.34 4.89 -14.39
C ALA A 136 6.58 6.07 -13.77
N TYR A 137 5.44 6.39 -14.35
CA TYR A 137 4.53 7.43 -13.89
C TYR A 137 3.13 6.85 -13.77
N VAL A 138 2.45 7.23 -12.70
CA VAL A 138 1.02 6.99 -12.55
C VAL A 138 0.30 8.29 -12.75
N ILE A 139 -0.72 8.25 -13.61
CA ILE A 139 -1.67 9.33 -13.77
C ILE A 139 -2.93 8.94 -13.02
N ASN A 140 -3.23 9.67 -11.95
CA ASN A 140 -4.47 9.54 -11.21
C ASN A 140 -5.46 10.59 -11.73
N VAL A 141 -6.61 10.13 -12.20
CA VAL A 141 -7.71 10.98 -12.66
C VAL A 141 -8.67 11.18 -11.52
N TYR A 142 -8.94 12.44 -11.16
CA TYR A 142 -9.82 12.81 -10.06
C TYR A 142 -11.11 13.41 -10.58
N ARG A 143 -12.23 13.09 -9.93
CA ARG A 143 -13.47 13.86 -10.05
C ARG A 143 -13.30 15.16 -9.28
N SER A 144 -13.60 16.29 -9.92
CA SER A 144 -13.42 17.63 -9.33
C SER A 144 -14.31 17.88 -8.11
N ILE A 145 -15.45 17.20 -8.00
CA ILE A 145 -16.43 17.41 -6.94
C ILE A 145 -15.97 16.81 -5.60
N ASP A 146 -15.35 15.62 -5.61
CA ASP A 146 -15.01 14.87 -4.39
C ASP A 146 -13.52 14.51 -4.28
N PHE A 147 -12.70 14.90 -5.26
CA PHE A 147 -11.28 14.56 -5.37
C PHE A 147 -10.97 13.05 -5.24
N LYS A 148 -11.97 12.18 -5.41
CA LYS A 148 -11.75 10.74 -5.41
C LYS A 148 -11.11 10.32 -6.72
N THR A 149 -10.12 9.43 -6.62
CA THR A 149 -9.48 8.84 -7.80
C THR A 149 -10.48 7.97 -8.52
N ALA A 150 -10.85 8.38 -9.73
CA ALA A 150 -11.75 7.63 -10.61
C ALA A 150 -11.02 6.52 -11.37
N GLU A 151 -9.77 6.77 -11.77
CA GLU A 151 -8.96 5.85 -12.56
C GLU A 151 -7.47 6.15 -12.36
N SER A 152 -6.64 5.10 -12.44
CA SER A 152 -5.17 5.19 -12.41
C SER A 152 -4.62 4.59 -13.70
N LEU A 153 -3.75 5.33 -14.40
CA LEU A 153 -3.13 4.91 -15.66
C LEU A 153 -1.62 4.79 -15.49
N GLY A 154 -1.05 3.65 -15.91
CA GLY A 154 0.39 3.39 -15.84
C GLY A 154 1.12 3.75 -17.12
N ILE A 155 2.16 4.56 -17.04
CA ILE A 155 2.93 5.04 -18.20
C ILE A 155 4.41 4.95 -17.92
N TYR A 156 5.16 4.49 -18.91
CA TYR A 156 6.62 4.39 -18.81
C TYR A 156 7.30 4.69 -20.14
N TYR A 157 8.60 4.95 -20.08
CA TYR A 157 9.41 5.17 -21.27
C TYR A 157 10.27 3.93 -21.53
N LYS A 158 10.17 3.38 -22.74
CA LYS A 158 11.05 2.30 -23.22
C LYS A 158 11.76 2.78 -24.49
N ASN A 159 13.10 2.86 -24.44
CA ASN A 159 13.93 3.36 -25.54
C ASN A 159 13.50 4.77 -26.00
N GLY A 160 13.21 5.67 -25.06
CA GLY A 160 12.78 7.05 -25.35
C GLY A 160 11.35 7.18 -25.88
N LYS A 161 10.61 6.08 -26.05
CA LYS A 161 9.21 6.09 -26.48
C LYS A 161 8.27 5.84 -25.30
N PRO A 162 7.24 6.67 -25.09
CA PRO A 162 6.24 6.42 -24.06
C PRO A 162 5.41 5.18 -24.43
N LYS A 163 5.09 4.38 -23.41
CA LYS A 163 4.20 3.21 -23.50
C LYS A 163 3.22 3.27 -22.33
N ALA A 164 1.96 2.94 -22.62
CA ALA A 164 0.95 2.74 -21.59
C ALA A 164 0.91 1.25 -21.24
N VAL A 165 0.61 0.97 -19.97
CA VAL A 165 0.36 -0.41 -19.50
C VAL A 165 -1.08 -0.83 -19.77
N ASN A 166 -1.99 0.14 -19.82
CA ASN A 166 -3.39 -0.07 -20.18
C ASN A 166 -3.54 -0.18 -21.71
N GLU A 167 -4.08 -1.30 -22.20
CA GLU A 167 -4.28 -1.54 -23.65
C GLU A 167 -5.20 -0.49 -24.31
N ASN A 168 -6.11 0.10 -23.52
CA ASN A 168 -7.09 1.07 -23.98
C ASN A 168 -6.56 2.53 -24.01
N VAL A 169 -5.26 2.73 -23.83
CA VAL A 169 -4.62 4.04 -23.85
C VAL A 169 -3.73 4.17 -25.08
N LYS A 170 -4.12 5.05 -26.00
CA LYS A 170 -3.29 5.45 -27.14
C LYS A 170 -2.34 6.57 -26.73
N ILE A 171 -1.10 6.50 -27.21
CA ILE A 171 -0.12 7.57 -27.00
C ILE A 171 0.25 8.18 -28.35
N ARG A 172 0.08 9.49 -28.49
CA ARG A 172 0.44 10.25 -29.68
C ARG A 172 1.43 11.34 -29.31
N GLN A 173 2.56 11.39 -30.01
CA GLN A 173 3.50 12.49 -29.82
C GLN A 173 2.93 13.76 -30.47
N ILE A 174 2.74 14.83 -29.68
CA ILE A 174 2.28 16.13 -30.22
C ILE A 174 3.49 16.93 -30.71
N ASN A 175 4.56 16.98 -29.92
CA ASN A 175 5.80 17.64 -30.29
C ASN A 175 7.01 16.98 -29.60
N ARG A 176 8.21 17.57 -29.71
CA ARG A 176 9.44 17.00 -29.14
C ARG A 176 9.41 16.81 -27.62
N THR A 177 8.56 17.55 -26.90
CA THR A 177 8.51 17.53 -25.44
C THR A 177 7.16 17.06 -24.90
N ALA A 178 6.09 17.13 -25.70
CA ALA A 178 4.73 16.85 -25.26
C ALA A 178 4.15 15.58 -25.90
N ILE A 179 3.51 14.77 -25.07
CA ILE A 179 2.81 13.55 -25.48
C ILE A 179 1.34 13.66 -25.11
N MET A 180 0.47 13.26 -26.04
CA MET A 180 -0.95 13.09 -25.80
C MET A 180 -1.24 11.66 -25.43
N LEU A 181 -2.04 11.47 -24.40
CA LEU A 181 -2.55 10.18 -23.98
C LEU A 181 -4.05 10.21 -24.17
N THR A 182 -4.60 9.25 -24.89
CA THR A 182 -6.04 9.15 -25.13
C THR A 182 -6.52 7.81 -24.61
N ARG A 183 -7.24 7.83 -23.50
CA ARG A 183 -7.92 6.67 -22.95
C ARG A 183 -9.28 6.52 -23.63
N ILE A 184 -9.56 5.35 -24.17
CA ILE A 184 -10.82 5.04 -24.86
C ILE A 184 -11.59 4.00 -24.02
N ALA A 185 -12.80 4.31 -23.58
CA ALA A 185 -13.71 3.29 -23.05
C ALA A 185 -15.11 3.44 -23.64
N GLY A 186 -15.48 2.49 -24.48
CA GLY A 186 -16.76 2.54 -25.18
C GLY A 186 -16.86 3.80 -26.03
N LYS A 187 -17.81 4.68 -25.69
CA LYS A 187 -18.07 5.95 -26.41
C LYS A 187 -17.32 7.15 -25.81
N ASP A 188 -16.64 6.98 -24.68
CA ASP A 188 -15.98 8.06 -23.98
C ASP A 188 -14.47 8.04 -24.27
N SER A 189 -13.93 9.19 -24.65
CA SER A 189 -12.49 9.40 -24.85
C SER A 189 -11.99 10.50 -23.94
N LEU A 190 -10.92 10.22 -23.21
CA LEU A 190 -10.32 11.18 -22.31
C LEU A 190 -8.86 11.39 -22.70
N SER A 191 -8.54 12.64 -23.08
CA SER A 191 -7.24 13.01 -23.62
C SER A 191 -6.47 13.90 -22.63
N PHE A 192 -5.18 13.63 -22.48
CA PHE A 192 -4.26 14.37 -21.63
C PHE A 192 -3.06 14.79 -22.43
N VAL A 193 -2.56 16.01 -22.24
CA VAL A 193 -1.28 16.45 -22.79
C VAL A 193 -0.26 16.52 -21.67
N LEU A 194 0.69 15.60 -21.67
CA LEU A 194 1.83 15.64 -20.77
C LEU A 194 2.97 16.43 -21.41
N SER A 195 3.59 17.31 -20.63
CA SER A 195 4.89 17.89 -20.95
C SER A 195 5.88 17.59 -19.81
N PRO A 196 7.20 17.69 -20.00
CA PRO A 196 8.18 17.38 -18.97
C PRO A 196 8.07 18.36 -17.80
N LEU A 197 7.57 19.58 -18.05
CA LEU A 197 7.30 20.59 -17.03
C LEU A 197 6.07 20.23 -16.19
N ALA A 198 4.99 19.76 -16.82
CA ALA A 198 3.79 19.29 -16.11
C ALA A 198 4.07 18.03 -15.26
N ILE A 199 4.92 17.13 -15.76
CA ILE A 199 5.41 15.98 -15.00
C ILE A 199 6.22 16.43 -13.77
N LYS A 200 7.05 17.47 -13.89
CA LYS A 200 7.82 18.03 -12.76
C LYS A 200 6.93 18.73 -11.73
N LEU A 201 5.82 19.32 -12.17
CA LEU A 201 4.86 20.01 -11.29
C LEU A 201 3.78 19.07 -10.74
N GLY A 202 3.79 17.78 -11.12
CA GLY A 202 2.85 16.78 -10.62
C GLY A 202 1.40 16.98 -11.05
N GLU A 203 1.12 17.92 -11.96
CA GLU A 203 -0.23 18.33 -12.31
C GLU A 203 -0.38 18.52 -13.83
N SER A 204 -1.49 18.02 -14.37
CA SER A 204 -1.92 18.32 -15.74
C SER A 204 -3.42 18.60 -15.78
N ARG A 205 -3.80 19.64 -16.52
CA ARG A 205 -5.21 19.88 -16.85
C ARG A 205 -5.66 18.86 -17.88
N ILE A 206 -6.81 18.24 -17.62
CA ILE A 206 -7.47 17.34 -18.55
C ILE A 206 -8.41 18.19 -19.40
N SER A 207 -8.34 18.05 -20.70
CA SER A 207 -9.31 18.63 -21.61
C SER A 207 -9.85 17.50 -22.47
N GLY A 208 -11.17 17.26 -22.40
CA GLY A 208 -11.82 16.32 -23.28
C GLY A 208 -11.73 16.84 -24.71
N PHE A 209 -10.83 16.28 -25.50
CA PHE A 209 -10.78 16.55 -26.93
C PHE A 209 -11.56 15.47 -27.68
N PRO A 210 -12.54 15.84 -28.52
CA PRO A 210 -13.35 14.90 -29.28
C PRO A 210 -12.58 14.26 -30.46
N GLU A 211 -11.25 14.17 -30.41
CA GLU A 211 -10.41 13.73 -31.54
C GLU A 211 -10.82 12.35 -32.10
N GLU A 212 -11.47 11.49 -31.30
CA GLU A 212 -12.02 10.21 -31.80
C GLU A 212 -13.55 10.09 -31.74
N ASN A 213 -14.28 11.15 -31.34
CA ASN A 213 -15.74 11.11 -31.29
C ASN A 213 -16.40 12.47 -31.59
N PRO A 214 -16.48 12.90 -32.87
CA PRO A 214 -17.03 14.20 -33.27
C PRO A 214 -18.53 14.38 -32.95
N LYS A 215 -19.21 13.33 -32.46
CA LYS A 215 -20.62 13.33 -32.08
C LYS A 215 -20.88 13.20 -30.56
N GLY A 216 -19.83 13.01 -29.76
CA GLY A 216 -19.95 12.95 -28.30
C GLY A 216 -20.00 14.35 -27.69
N LYS A 217 -20.89 14.58 -26.71
CA LYS A 217 -20.80 15.80 -25.89
C LYS A 217 -19.49 15.74 -25.08
N PRO A 218 -18.69 16.81 -25.03
CA PRO A 218 -17.53 16.84 -24.14
C PRO A 218 -18.01 16.56 -22.71
N GLU A 219 -17.22 15.80 -21.96
CA GLU A 219 -17.52 15.48 -20.57
C GLU A 219 -17.64 16.81 -19.78
N ASN A 220 -18.83 17.11 -19.25
CA ASN A 220 -19.13 18.42 -18.64
C ASN A 220 -18.33 18.67 -17.35
N ASP A 221 -17.85 17.62 -16.69
CA ASP A 221 -17.05 17.74 -15.48
C ASP A 221 -15.56 17.81 -15.83
N LEU A 222 -14.96 18.98 -15.61
CA LEU A 222 -13.52 19.14 -15.64
C LEU A 222 -12.90 18.17 -14.62
N ARG A 223 -12.10 17.23 -15.10
CA ARG A 223 -11.30 16.31 -14.26
C ARG A 223 -9.90 16.86 -14.10
N LEU A 224 -9.26 16.54 -12.98
CA LEU A 224 -7.85 16.86 -12.73
C LEU A 224 -7.00 15.59 -12.84
N ALA A 225 -5.80 15.71 -13.38
CA ALA A 225 -4.82 14.63 -13.41
C ALA A 225 -3.64 14.97 -12.52
N GLY A 226 -3.37 14.11 -11.53
CA GLY A 226 -2.13 14.12 -10.77
C GLY A 226 -1.15 13.12 -11.38
N ILE A 227 0.11 13.51 -11.52
CA ILE A 227 1.17 12.66 -12.06
C ILE A 227 2.16 12.38 -10.94
N THR A 228 2.29 11.11 -10.56
CA THR A 228 3.21 10.70 -9.51
C THR A 228 4.26 9.76 -10.12
N PRO A 229 5.57 10.04 -9.94
CA PRO A 229 6.60 9.07 -10.31
C PRO A 229 6.50 7.83 -9.41
N ILE A 230 6.65 6.66 -10.01
CA ILE A 230 6.78 5.38 -9.31
C ILE A 230 8.12 4.77 -9.63
N ASN A 231 8.79 4.27 -8.60
CA ASN A 231 10.04 3.56 -8.73
C ASN A 231 9.85 2.12 -8.24
N LYS A 232 10.21 1.14 -9.07
CA LYS A 232 10.12 -0.29 -8.74
C LYS A 232 10.96 -0.67 -7.51
N ALA A 233 11.98 0.11 -7.18
CA ALA A 233 12.81 -0.07 -6.00
C ALA A 233 12.22 0.55 -4.72
N ILE A 234 11.22 1.44 -4.83
CA ILE A 234 10.61 2.15 -3.69
C ILE A 234 9.20 1.62 -3.50
N THR A 235 9.09 0.46 -2.85
CA THR A 235 7.84 -0.22 -2.52
C THR A 235 7.96 -0.84 -1.13
N LEU A 236 6.83 -1.05 -0.45
CA LEU A 236 6.82 -1.42 0.98
C LEU A 236 7.52 -2.75 1.30
N ASP A 237 7.70 -3.66 0.34
CA ASP A 237 8.49 -4.89 0.53
C ASP A 237 9.99 -4.63 0.77
N ASN A 238 10.48 -3.44 0.42
CA ASN A 238 11.84 -3.00 0.72
C ASN A 238 11.94 -2.23 2.05
N GLU A 239 10.82 -1.75 2.59
CA GLU A 239 10.78 -0.90 3.78
C GLU A 239 10.31 -1.66 5.03
N PHE A 240 9.42 -2.63 4.86
CA PHE A 240 8.72 -3.29 5.96
C PHE A 240 8.82 -4.81 5.89
N PHE A 241 9.12 -5.43 7.03
CA PHE A 241 9.40 -6.87 7.11
C PHE A 241 8.21 -7.74 6.70
N ALA A 242 6.96 -7.42 7.09
CA ALA A 242 5.81 -8.24 6.71
C ALA A 242 5.58 -8.25 5.19
N TYR A 243 5.70 -7.08 4.56
CA TYR A 243 5.59 -6.94 3.10
C TYR A 243 6.73 -7.64 2.36
N LYS A 244 7.94 -7.65 2.95
CA LYS A 244 9.06 -8.44 2.45
C LYS A 244 8.74 -9.94 2.49
N VAL A 245 8.30 -10.46 3.63
CA VAL A 245 7.91 -11.88 3.76
C VAL A 245 6.80 -12.22 2.78
N PHE A 246 5.79 -11.35 2.64
CA PHE A 246 4.72 -11.51 1.67
C PHE A 246 5.24 -11.62 0.23
N TYR A 247 6.13 -10.72 -0.21
CA TYR A 247 6.77 -10.78 -1.53
C TYR A 247 7.54 -12.09 -1.76
N TRP A 248 8.17 -12.64 -0.73
CA TRP A 248 8.88 -13.91 -0.81
C TRP A 248 7.94 -15.12 -0.93
N LEU A 249 6.75 -15.06 -0.31
CA LEU A 249 5.76 -16.15 -0.30
C LEU A 249 4.87 -16.20 -1.55
N LEU A 250 4.78 -15.11 -2.31
CA LEU A 250 4.11 -15.04 -3.62
C LEU A 250 4.97 -15.68 -4.74
#